data_AF-A0A3B9NRE7-F1
#
_entry.id   AF-A0A3B9NRE7-F1
#
_cell.length_a   1.000
_cell.length_b   1.000
_cell.length_c   1.000
_cell.angle_alpha   90.00
_cell.angle_beta   90.00
_cell.angle_gamma   90.00
#
_symmetry.space_group_name_H-M   'P 1'
#
loop_
_entity.id
_entity.type
_entity.pdbx_description
1 polymer ?
#
loop_
_entity_poly.entity_id
_entity_poly.type
_entity_poly.pdbx_seq_one_letter_code
_entity_poly.pdbx_strand_id
1 'polypeptide(L)'
;MAEHVQSLTVQDGYWHTVDDETLDALVLRFIQVHDPVRQINQGVYFACTDFHEQGNDEKIYDMDFWLAPVDGVLKVFQTKVHKEPRHTLLYGWDKHPRYTFVNDEIEYLY
;
A
#
# COMPACT_ATOMS: atom_id res chain seq x y z
N MET A 1 6.51 -1.86 -13.22
CA MET A 1 5.79 -1.63 -11.93
C MET A 1 4.30 -1.88 -12.09
N ALA A 2 3.62 -1.24 -13.05
CA ALA A 2 2.22 -1.54 -13.39
C ALA A 2 1.95 -3.04 -13.66
N GLU A 3 2.82 -3.73 -14.41
CA GLU A 3 2.71 -5.18 -14.68
C GLU A 3 2.88 -6.06 -13.42
N HIS A 4 3.54 -5.56 -12.37
CA HIS A 4 3.73 -6.32 -11.14
C HIS A 4 2.59 -6.12 -10.13
N VAL A 5 1.98 -4.92 -10.09
CA VAL A 5 0.69 -4.72 -9.42
C VAL A 5 -0.37 -5.67 -10.01
N GLN A 6 -0.29 -5.98 -11.32
CA GLN A 6 -1.13 -7.01 -11.95
C GLN A 6 -0.77 -8.46 -11.56
N SER A 7 0.44 -8.71 -11.05
CA SER A 7 0.87 -10.03 -10.55
C SER A 7 0.54 -10.28 -9.07
N LEU A 8 0.14 -9.23 -8.36
CA LEU A 8 -0.66 -9.39 -7.13
C LEU A 8 -1.94 -10.14 -7.50
N THR A 9 -2.64 -10.73 -6.53
CA THR A 9 -3.90 -11.46 -6.76
C THR A 9 -4.99 -10.50 -7.24
N VAL A 10 -4.90 -10.07 -8.50
CA VAL A 10 -5.81 -9.16 -9.16
C VAL A 10 -6.89 -10.01 -9.79
N GLN A 11 -8.04 -10.03 -9.16
CA GLN A 11 -9.24 -10.72 -9.64
C GLN A 11 -10.28 -9.65 -9.95
N ASP A 12 -10.87 -9.70 -11.15
CA ASP A 12 -11.90 -8.76 -11.58
C ASP A 12 -11.53 -7.27 -11.47
N GLY A 13 -10.22 -6.96 -11.59
CA GLY A 13 -9.70 -5.59 -11.46
C GLY A 13 -9.44 -5.11 -10.03
N TYR A 14 -9.63 -5.98 -9.04
CA TYR A 14 -9.36 -5.72 -7.62
C TYR A 14 -8.19 -6.55 -7.13
N TRP A 15 -7.32 -5.95 -6.33
CA TRP A 15 -6.32 -6.66 -5.57
C TRP A 15 -6.94 -7.20 -4.28
N HIS A 16 -6.93 -8.52 -4.14
CA HIS A 16 -7.33 -9.21 -2.91
C HIS A 16 -6.10 -9.42 -2.01
N THR A 17 -6.14 -8.86 -0.81
CA THR A 17 -5.06 -8.95 0.18
C THR A 17 -5.63 -9.03 1.60
N VAL A 18 -4.75 -9.02 2.60
CA VAL A 18 -5.09 -9.02 4.02
C VAL A 18 -4.40 -7.82 4.66
N ASP A 19 -5.13 -7.11 5.51
CA ASP A 19 -4.58 -6.06 6.37
C ASP A 19 -3.53 -6.67 7.31
N ASP A 20 -2.31 -6.14 7.31
CA ASP A 20 -1.19 -6.73 8.03
C ASP A 20 -1.22 -6.50 9.56
N GLU A 21 -2.14 -5.67 10.06
CA GLU A 21 -2.35 -5.45 11.50
C GLU A 21 -3.66 -6.06 11.99
N THR A 22 -4.78 -5.77 11.32
CA THR A 22 -6.10 -6.23 11.77
C THR A 22 -6.42 -7.65 11.31
N LEU A 23 -5.69 -8.16 10.30
CA LEU A 23 -5.94 -9.42 9.62
C LEU A 23 -7.26 -9.48 8.84
N ASP A 24 -7.90 -8.33 8.61
CA ASP A 24 -9.11 -8.24 7.81
C ASP A 24 -8.82 -8.47 6.32
N ALA A 25 -9.77 -9.07 5.61
CA ALA A 25 -9.68 -9.20 4.17
C ALA A 25 -9.91 -7.84 3.50
N LEU A 26 -8.99 -7.45 2.60
CA LEU A 26 -9.07 -6.22 1.84
C LEU A 26 -9.28 -6.54 0.35
N VAL A 27 -10.25 -5.87 -0.26
CA VAL A 27 -10.50 -5.93 -1.71
C VAL A 27 -10.35 -4.52 -2.25
N LEU A 28 -9.27 -4.29 -2.99
CA LEU A 28 -8.73 -2.95 -3.25
C LEU A 28 -8.67 -2.65 -4.75
N ARG A 29 -9.19 -1.49 -5.17
CA ARG A 29 -9.09 -1.02 -6.56
C ARG A 29 -8.00 0.05 -6.68
N PHE A 30 -7.03 -0.19 -7.55
CA PHE A 30 -5.91 0.72 -7.78
C PHE A 30 -6.37 2.13 -8.18
N ILE A 31 -5.70 3.15 -7.63
CA ILE A 31 -5.89 4.56 -8.00
C ILE A 31 -4.62 5.09 -8.67
N GLN A 32 -3.54 5.19 -7.91
CA GLN A 32 -2.30 5.82 -8.36
C GLN A 32 -1.11 5.37 -7.51
N VAL A 33 0.08 5.41 -8.10
CA VAL A 33 1.36 5.34 -7.37
C VAL A 33 1.77 6.76 -7.00
N HIS A 34 2.22 7.00 -5.77
CA HIS A 34 2.82 8.26 -5.35
C HIS A 34 4.26 8.37 -5.83
N ASP A 35 4.61 9.53 -6.40
CA ASP A 35 5.98 9.89 -6.70
C ASP A 35 6.61 10.66 -5.51
N PRO A 36 7.89 10.41 -5.17
CA PRO A 36 8.82 9.52 -5.86
C PRO A 36 8.79 8.07 -5.35
N VAL A 37 8.98 7.12 -6.27
CA VAL A 37 9.49 5.78 -5.92
C VAL A 37 10.92 5.95 -5.42
N ARG A 38 11.20 5.50 -4.19
CA ARG A 38 12.51 5.68 -3.55
C ARG A 38 13.24 4.36 -3.35
N GLN A 39 14.56 4.45 -3.20
CA GLN A 39 15.42 3.35 -2.81
C GLN A 39 15.79 3.54 -1.34
N ILE A 40 15.52 2.55 -0.49
CA ILE A 40 15.68 2.62 0.97
C ILE A 40 16.96 1.90 1.46
N ASN A 41 17.57 1.07 0.61
CA ASN A 41 18.94 0.57 0.78
C ASN A 41 19.45 -0.03 -0.55
N GLN A 42 20.63 -0.65 -0.57
CA GLN A 42 21.16 -1.32 -1.76
C GLN A 42 20.24 -2.49 -2.18
N GLY A 43 19.52 -2.32 -3.30
CA GLY A 43 18.69 -3.36 -3.89
C GLY A 43 17.23 -3.40 -3.43
N VAL A 44 16.81 -2.56 -2.47
CA VAL A 44 15.39 -2.46 -2.07
C VAL A 44 14.78 -1.14 -2.51
N TYR A 45 13.75 -1.26 -3.32
CA TYR A 45 12.91 -0.18 -3.81
C TYR A 45 11.61 -0.12 -3.02
N PHE A 46 11.03 1.06 -2.94
CA PHE A 46 9.84 1.35 -2.17
C PHE A 46 8.88 2.21 -2.99
N ALA A 47 7.63 1.77 -3.05
CA ALA A 47 6.54 2.50 -3.68
C ALA A 47 5.33 2.57 -2.74
N CYS A 48 4.72 3.74 -2.67
CA CYS A 48 3.48 4.01 -1.94
C CYS A 48 2.36 4.20 -2.97
N THR A 49 1.19 3.61 -2.74
CA THR A 49 0.10 3.54 -3.74
C THR A 49 -1.25 3.71 -3.07
N ASP A 50 -2.13 4.50 -3.66
CA ASP A 50 -3.50 4.65 -3.18
C ASP A 50 -4.45 3.60 -3.82
N PHE A 51 -5.37 3.08 -3.01
CA PHE A 51 -6.43 2.16 -3.43
C PHE A 51 -7.77 2.54 -2.81
N HIS A 52 -8.87 2.34 -3.55
CA HIS A 52 -10.21 2.38 -2.99
C HIS A 52 -10.60 1.03 -2.39
N GLU A 53 -11.29 1.03 -1.26
CA GLU A 53 -12.01 -0.16 -0.76
C GLU A 53 -13.16 -0.50 -1.72
N GLN A 54 -13.33 -1.79 -2.03
CA GLN A 54 -14.45 -2.24 -2.84
C GLN A 54 -15.80 -1.84 -2.20
N GLY A 55 -16.63 -1.15 -2.99
CA GLY A 55 -17.95 -0.71 -2.57
C GLY A 55 -17.97 0.65 -1.87
N ASN A 56 -16.83 1.28 -1.62
CA ASN A 56 -16.77 2.63 -1.06
C ASN A 56 -15.54 3.42 -1.54
N ASP A 57 -15.74 4.29 -2.54
CA ASP A 57 -14.67 5.11 -3.11
C ASP A 57 -14.20 6.25 -2.16
N GLU A 58 -14.91 6.56 -1.08
CA GLU A 58 -14.41 7.53 -0.08
C GLU A 58 -13.35 6.92 0.86
N LYS A 59 -13.33 5.59 0.97
CA LYS A 59 -12.34 4.87 1.76
C LYS A 59 -11.10 4.60 0.92
N ILE A 60 -10.04 5.35 1.20
CA ILE A 60 -8.76 5.20 0.52
C ILE A 60 -7.74 4.57 1.46
N TYR A 61 -7.18 3.43 1.05
CA TYR A 61 -6.01 2.83 1.65
C TYR A 61 -4.75 3.34 0.95
N ASP A 62 -3.73 3.63 1.75
CA ASP A 62 -2.38 3.94 1.29
C ASP A 62 -1.52 2.71 1.60
N MET A 63 -1.08 2.02 0.54
CA MET A 63 -0.40 0.74 0.62
C MET A 63 1.06 0.90 0.20
N ASP A 64 1.96 0.44 1.06
CA ASP A 64 3.39 0.42 0.80
C ASP A 64 3.83 -0.92 0.22
N PHE A 65 4.75 -0.86 -0.74
CA PHE A 65 5.33 -2.00 -1.44
C PHE A 65 6.85 -1.93 -1.35
N TRP A 66 7.47 -3.00 -0.85
CA TRP A 66 8.91 -3.21 -0.92
C TRP A 66 9.21 -4.17 -2.05
N LEU A 67 10.12 -3.76 -2.93
CA LEU A 67 10.50 -4.50 -4.12
C LEU A 67 12.00 -4.75 -4.14
N ALA A 68 12.39 -5.93 -4.62
CA ALA A 68 13.77 -6.28 -4.88
C ALA A 68 13.91 -6.86 -6.29
N PRO A 69 15.05 -6.66 -6.98
CA PRO A 69 15.30 -7.29 -8.25
C PRO A 69 15.52 -8.80 -8.06
N VAL A 70 14.73 -9.60 -8.77
CA VAL A 70 14.89 -11.06 -8.89
C VAL A 70 14.95 -11.39 -10.36
N ASP A 71 16.08 -11.94 -10.81
CA ASP A 71 16.35 -12.24 -12.22
C ASP A 71 16.16 -11.02 -13.16
N GLY A 72 16.56 -9.84 -12.68
CA GLY A 72 16.45 -8.57 -13.44
C GLY A 72 15.06 -7.94 -13.43
N VAL A 73 14.07 -8.53 -12.74
CA VAL A 73 12.71 -8.01 -12.62
C VAL A 73 12.42 -7.61 -11.18
N LEU A 74 11.86 -6.41 -10.96
CA LEU A 74 11.41 -6.00 -9.63
C LEU A 74 10.22 -6.85 -9.18
N LYS A 75 10.38 -7.55 -8.05
CA LYS A 75 9.31 -8.32 -7.40
C LYS A 75 9.02 -7.74 -6.02
N VAL A 76 7.75 -7.56 -5.70
CA VAL A 76 7.28 -7.25 -4.35
C VAL A 76 7.56 -8.47 -3.47
N PHE A 77 8.20 -8.23 -2.34
CA PHE A 77 8.39 -9.24 -1.31
C PHE A 77 7.67 -8.89 -0.01
N GLN A 78 7.21 -7.65 0.14
CA GLN A 78 6.47 -7.20 1.31
C GLN A 78 5.50 -6.08 0.93
N THR A 79 4.33 -6.11 1.54
CA THR A 79 3.33 -5.05 1.51
C THR A 79 2.88 -4.72 2.91
N LYS A 80 2.54 -3.45 3.18
CA LYS A 80 1.92 -3.02 4.44
C LYS A 80 0.88 -1.94 4.17
N VAL A 81 -0.14 -1.87 5.03
CA VAL A 81 -1.03 -0.71 5.11
C VAL A 81 -0.26 0.41 5.80
N HIS A 82 0.03 1.48 5.06
CA HIS A 82 0.68 2.67 5.61
C HIS A 82 -0.35 3.62 6.19
N LYS A 83 -1.49 3.80 5.51
CA LYS A 83 -2.63 4.57 6.03
C LYS A 83 -3.93 3.83 5.76
N GLU A 84 -4.74 3.74 6.80
CA GLU A 84 -6.08 3.17 6.75
C GLU A 84 -7.15 4.27 6.63
N PRO A 85 -8.30 3.98 6.01
CA PRO A 85 -9.43 4.91 6.03
C PRO A 85 -10.06 4.91 7.42
N ARG A 86 -10.06 6.07 8.08
CA ARG A 86 -10.72 6.27 9.37
C ARG A 86 -11.79 7.35 9.26
N HIS A 87 -13.01 7.02 9.67
CA HIS A 87 -14.11 7.96 9.64
C HIS A 87 -14.08 8.88 10.87
N THR A 88 -14.19 10.18 10.66
CA THR A 88 -14.35 11.19 11.69
C THR A 88 -15.67 11.93 11.50
N LEU A 89 -16.29 12.36 12.61
CA LEU A 89 -17.58 13.06 12.55
C LEU A 89 -17.51 14.40 11.79
N LEU A 90 -16.37 15.08 11.86
CA LEU A 90 -16.19 16.43 11.29
C LEU A 90 -15.68 16.42 9.85
N TYR A 91 -14.88 15.43 9.47
CA TYR A 91 -14.17 15.42 8.18
C TYR A 91 -14.51 14.22 7.29
N GLY A 92 -15.38 13.31 7.73
CA GLY A 92 -15.70 12.09 7.00
C GLY A 92 -14.51 11.13 7.01
N TRP A 93 -14.32 10.41 5.90
CA TRP A 93 -13.20 9.48 5.73
C TRP A 93 -11.88 10.22 5.48
N ASP A 94 -10.86 9.90 6.28
CA ASP A 94 -9.49 10.41 6.15
C ASP A 94 -8.48 9.26 6.14
N LYS A 95 -7.30 9.49 5.53
CA LYS A 95 -6.18 8.53 5.50
C LYS A 95 -5.37 8.64 6.79
N HIS A 96 -5.66 7.79 7.76
CA HIS A 96 -4.99 7.78 9.07
C HIS A 96 -3.70 6.96 9.02
N PRO A 97 -2.51 7.56 9.26
CA PRO A 97 -1.24 6.86 9.15
C PRO A 97 -0.98 5.93 10.33
N ARG A 98 -0.51 4.71 10.03
CA ARG A 98 -0.07 3.69 11.00
C ARG A 98 1.38 3.90 11.44
N TYR A 99 2.23 4.33 10.52
CA TYR A 99 3.64 4.54 10.78
C TYR A 99 4.21 5.67 9.92
N THR A 100 5.43 6.08 10.24
CA THR A 100 6.26 6.97 9.43
C THR A 100 7.62 6.31 9.17
N PHE A 101 8.48 6.98 8.41
CA PHE A 101 9.86 6.57 8.20
C PHE A 101 10.83 7.52 8.87
N VAL A 102 11.73 6.97 9.70
CA VAL A 102 12.86 7.68 10.31
C VAL A 102 14.13 6.91 10.01
N ASN A 103 15.08 7.55 9.31
CA ASN A 103 16.32 6.92 8.83
C ASN A 103 16.08 5.63 8.04
N ASP A 104 15.10 5.65 7.11
CA ASP A 104 14.69 4.51 6.29
C ASP A 104 14.09 3.30 7.06
N GLU A 105 13.84 3.45 8.36
CA GLU A 105 13.18 2.46 9.21
C GLU A 105 11.75 2.88 9.57
N ILE A 106 10.88 1.89 9.79
CA ILE A 106 9.47 2.11 10.18
C ILE A 106 9.40 2.52 11.66
N GLU A 107 8.70 3.62 11.93
CA GLU A 107 8.32 4.04 13.28
C GLU A 107 6.78 4.09 13.38
N TYR A 108 6.21 3.20 14.19
CA TYR A 108 4.76 3.11 14.39
C TYR A 108 4.22 4.29 15.19
N LEU A 109 3.04 4.79 14.79
CA LEU A 109 2.37 5.93 15.39
C LEU A 109 1.35 5.52 16.46
N TYR A 110 0.97 4.24 16.51
CA TYR A 110 0.10 3.65 17.54
C TYR A 110 0.31 2.13 17.65
#